data_AF-A0A6I1VZR7-F1
#
_entry.id   AF-A0A6I1VZR7-F1
#
_cell.length_a   1.000
_cell.length_b   1.000
_cell.length_c   1.000
_cell.angle_alpha   90.00
_cell.angle_beta   90.00
_cell.angle_gamma   90.00
#
_symmetry.space_group_name_H-M   'P 1'
#
loop_
_entity.id
_entity.type
_entity.pdbx_description
1 polymer ?
#
loop_
_entity_poly.entity_id
_entity_poly.type
_entity_poly.pdbx_seq_one_letter_code
_entity_poly.pdbx_strand_id
1 'polypeptide(L)'
;TQTTYYSVSPYKFGTANAKFRVAPDADTCPAYSLPKQNQDLPNFLRSALTQQLSTDRTPACFVLQIQRQDANRYMPIEDTSVEWKASDAPFETVARITVAPQDFDTPSPRDA
;
A
#
# COMPACT_ATOMS: atom_id res chain seq x y z
N THR A 1 -12.09 -0.07 5.50
CA THR A 1 -11.89 0.01 4.04
C THR A 1 -10.50 -0.47 3.72
N GLN A 2 -10.26 -0.96 2.50
CA GLN A 2 -8.90 -1.23 2.04
C GLN A 2 -8.19 0.12 1.80
N THR A 3 -6.90 0.21 2.14
CA THR A 3 -6.18 1.48 2.23
C THR A 3 -5.15 1.61 1.12
N THR A 4 -5.06 2.79 0.51
CA THR A 4 -3.96 3.17 -0.39
C THR A 4 -2.88 3.89 0.40
N TYR A 5 -1.63 3.50 0.17
CA TYR A 5 -0.45 4.07 0.81
C TYR A 5 0.32 4.91 -0.21
N TYR A 6 0.97 5.98 0.26
CA TYR A 6 1.67 6.94 -0.58
C TYR A 6 3.08 7.16 -0.08
N SER A 7 4.02 7.41 -0.98
CA SER A 7 5.39 7.82 -0.62
C SER A 7 5.44 9.20 0.02
N VAL A 8 4.36 9.99 -0.11
CA VAL A 8 4.20 11.39 0.32
C VAL A 8 5.13 12.33 -0.44
N SER A 9 6.44 12.15 -0.28
CA SER A 9 7.49 12.89 -0.96
C SER A 9 7.79 12.32 -2.36
N PRO A 10 8.24 13.16 -3.31
CA PRO A 10 8.84 12.71 -4.56
C PRO A 10 10.26 12.18 -4.36
N TYR A 11 10.67 11.24 -5.22
CA TYR A 11 12.02 10.70 -5.26
C TYR A 11 12.58 10.76 -6.69
N LYS A 12 13.91 10.75 -6.81
CA LYS A 12 14.57 10.63 -8.10
C LYS A 12 14.34 9.25 -8.70
N PHE A 13 13.86 9.21 -9.94
CA PHE A 13 13.60 7.98 -10.68
C PHE A 13 14.17 8.09 -12.09
N GLY A 14 15.41 7.64 -12.26
CA GLY A 14 16.16 7.85 -13.50
C GLY A 14 16.29 9.34 -13.81
N THR A 15 15.86 9.75 -15.00
CA THR A 15 15.85 11.17 -15.41
C THR A 15 14.65 11.96 -14.87
N ALA A 16 13.61 11.31 -14.37
CA ALA A 16 12.41 11.94 -13.84
C ALA A 16 12.45 12.10 -12.30
N ASN A 17 11.48 12.82 -11.76
CA ASN A 17 11.08 12.75 -10.34
C ASN A 17 9.72 12.06 -10.28
N ALA A 18 9.44 11.31 -9.21
CA ALA A 18 8.18 10.58 -9.10
C ALA A 18 7.69 10.42 -7.67
N LYS A 19 6.37 10.42 -7.51
CA LYS A 19 5.69 9.91 -6.31
C LYS A 19 5.24 8.47 -6.56
N PHE A 20 5.15 7.68 -5.50
CA PHE A 20 4.70 6.29 -5.55
C PHE A 20 3.44 6.11 -4.71
N ARG A 21 2.61 5.16 -5.12
CA ARG A 21 1.53 4.64 -4.27
C ARG A 21 1.43 3.13 -4.36
N VAL A 22 0.93 2.53 -3.30
CA VAL A 22 0.53 1.13 -3.24
C VAL A 22 -0.98 1.12 -2.99
N ALA A 23 -1.75 0.65 -3.96
CA ALA A 23 -3.21 0.62 -3.89
C ALA A 23 -3.71 -0.83 -3.90
N PRO A 24 -4.85 -1.12 -3.26
CA PRO A 24 -5.46 -2.44 -3.33
C PRO A 24 -5.71 -2.89 -4.77
N ASP A 25 -5.42 -4.15 -5.06
CA ASP A 25 -5.66 -4.78 -6.37
C ASP A 25 -6.86 -5.73 -6.27
N ALA A 26 -8.04 -5.23 -6.65
CA ALA A 26 -9.30 -5.95 -6.58
C ALA A 26 -9.41 -7.07 -7.64
N ASP A 27 -8.58 -7.04 -8.68
CA ASP A 27 -8.68 -7.97 -9.80
C ASP A 27 -7.83 -9.22 -9.59
N THR A 28 -6.74 -9.10 -8.82
CA THR A 28 -5.72 -10.17 -8.70
C THR A 28 -5.93 -11.09 -7.49
N CYS A 29 -6.65 -10.65 -6.45
CA CYS A 29 -6.95 -11.47 -5.27
C CYS A 29 -8.46 -11.78 -5.15
N PRO A 30 -8.83 -12.88 -4.47
CA PRO A 30 -10.22 -13.10 -4.07
C PRO A 30 -10.76 -11.92 -3.28
N ALA A 31 -12.03 -11.57 -3.49
CA ALA A 31 -12.69 -10.56 -2.69
C ALA A 31 -12.67 -10.97 -1.21
N TYR A 32 -12.11 -10.11 -0.37
CA TYR A 32 -12.04 -10.32 1.08
C TYR A 32 -12.77 -9.20 1.81
N SER A 33 -13.78 -9.56 2.60
CA SER A 33 -14.53 -8.58 3.40
C SER A 33 -13.80 -8.33 4.71
N LEU A 34 -13.16 -7.17 4.82
CA LEU A 34 -12.54 -6.75 6.08
C LEU A 34 -13.58 -6.65 7.20
N PRO A 35 -13.25 -7.06 8.43
CA PRO A 35 -14.12 -6.85 9.58
C PRO A 35 -14.38 -5.36 9.79
N LYS A 36 -15.57 -5.01 10.30
CA LYS A 36 -15.90 -3.62 10.64
C LYS A 36 -14.92 -3.13 11.70
N GLN A 37 -14.34 -1.95 11.47
CA GLN A 37 -13.41 -1.35 12.41
C GLN A 37 -14.06 -1.18 13.78
N ASN A 38 -13.41 -1.77 14.79
CA ASN A 38 -13.82 -1.67 16.18
C ASN A 38 -12.73 -0.92 16.96
N GLN A 39 -13.06 0.30 17.40
CA GLN A 39 -12.12 1.16 18.14
C GLN A 39 -12.02 0.79 19.62
N ASP A 40 -12.96 -0.02 20.13
CA ASP A 40 -12.97 -0.46 21.53
C ASP A 40 -12.03 -1.66 21.75
N LEU A 41 -11.63 -2.35 20.67
CA LEU A 41 -10.71 -3.48 20.75
C LEU A 41 -9.25 -3.02 20.66
N PRO A 42 -8.42 -3.31 21.67
CA PRO A 42 -6.99 -3.07 21.55
C PRO A 42 -6.44 -3.91 20.38
N ASN A 43 -5.55 -3.32 19.59
CA ASN A 43 -4.87 -4.00 18.47
C ASN A 43 -5.78 -4.50 17.33
N PHE A 44 -6.98 -3.93 17.13
CA PHE A 44 -7.91 -4.36 16.08
C PHE A 44 -7.27 -4.60 14.70
N LEU A 45 -6.40 -3.69 14.23
CA LEU A 45 -5.74 -3.83 12.93
C LEU A 45 -4.82 -5.06 12.83
N ARG A 46 -4.13 -5.40 13.94
CA ARG A 46 -3.31 -6.61 14.01
C ARG A 46 -4.19 -7.85 13.97
N SER A 47 -5.26 -7.87 14.75
CA SER A 47 -6.19 -9.01 14.76
C SER A 47 -6.84 -9.22 13.38
N ALA A 48 -7.21 -8.16 12.68
CA ALA A 48 -7.74 -8.23 11.32
C ALA A 48 -6.71 -8.78 10.31
N LEU A 49 -5.44 -8.37 10.44
CA LEU A 49 -4.35 -8.87 9.61
C LEU A 49 -4.10 -10.37 9.85
N THR A 50 -4.06 -10.80 11.12
CA THR A 50 -3.91 -12.21 11.50
C THR A 50 -5.08 -13.04 11.01
N GLN A 51 -6.31 -12.55 11.16
CA GLN A 51 -7.50 -13.22 10.66
C GLN A 51 -7.39 -13.48 9.16
N GLN A 52 -7.04 -12.46 8.36
CA GLN A 52 -6.93 -12.60 6.91
C GLN A 52 -5.80 -13.54 6.48
N LEU A 53 -4.57 -13.29 6.94
CA LEU A 53 -3.37 -13.93 6.38
C LEU A 53 -2.99 -15.25 7.07
N SER A 54 -3.36 -15.44 8.33
CA SER A 54 -3.07 -16.68 9.08
C SER A 54 -4.30 -17.58 9.19
N THR A 55 -5.44 -17.08 9.69
CA THR A 55 -6.64 -17.92 9.91
C THR A 55 -7.37 -18.25 8.62
N ASP A 56 -7.74 -17.25 7.83
CA ASP A 56 -8.51 -17.40 6.59
C ASP A 56 -7.63 -17.77 5.39
N ARG A 57 -6.30 -17.75 5.59
CA ARG A 57 -5.27 -18.05 4.57
C ARG A 57 -5.52 -17.32 3.23
N THR A 58 -6.03 -16.10 3.29
CA THR A 58 -6.39 -15.31 2.10
C THR A 58 -5.29 -14.28 1.81
N PRO A 59 -4.64 -14.30 0.63
CA PRO A 59 -3.60 -13.32 0.31
C PRO A 59 -4.15 -11.89 0.25
N ALA A 60 -3.27 -10.91 0.40
CA ALA A 60 -3.56 -9.51 0.11
C ALA A 60 -2.82 -9.06 -1.15
N CYS A 61 -3.53 -8.50 -2.13
CA CYS A 61 -2.96 -8.04 -3.38
C CYS A 61 -3.00 -6.52 -3.49
N PHE A 62 -1.91 -5.96 -4.03
CA PHE A 62 -1.77 -4.55 -4.29
C PHE A 62 -1.09 -4.31 -5.65
N VAL A 63 -1.31 -3.12 -6.22
CA VAL A 63 -0.51 -2.60 -7.33
C VAL A 63 0.45 -1.55 -6.82
N LEU A 64 1.71 -1.63 -7.25
CA LEU A 64 2.67 -0.53 -7.14
C LEU A 64 2.51 0.38 -8.35
N GLN A 65 2.25 1.64 -8.08
CA GLN A 65 2.02 2.66 -9.09
C GLN A 65 2.98 3.84 -8.93
N ILE A 66 3.37 4.41 -10.06
CA ILE A 66 4.24 5.58 -10.16
C ILE A 66 3.47 6.75 -10.77
N GLN A 67 3.72 7.94 -10.28
CA GLN A 67 3.26 9.20 -10.86
C GLN A 67 4.49 10.07 -11.15
N ARG A 68 4.84 10.21 -12.42
CA ARG A 68 6.01 10.98 -12.85
C ARG A 68 5.68 12.47 -12.89
N GLN A 69 6.65 13.31 -12.50
CA GLN A 69 6.50 14.76 -12.53
C GLN A 69 6.36 15.28 -13.97
N ASP A 70 5.37 16.12 -14.21
CA ASP A 70 5.33 17.01 -15.38
C ASP A 70 5.82 18.40 -14.97
N ALA A 71 6.97 18.81 -15.50
CA ALA A 71 7.58 20.11 -15.18
C ALA A 71 6.77 21.32 -15.69
N ASN A 72 5.80 21.10 -16.59
CA ASN A 72 4.90 22.14 -17.10
C ASN A 72 3.65 22.34 -16.21
N ARG A 73 3.54 21.57 -15.13
CA ARG A 73 2.41 21.60 -14.18
C ARG A 73 2.90 21.98 -12.79
N TYR A 74 1.97 22.42 -11.93
CA TYR A 74 2.29 22.70 -10.54
C TYR A 74 2.43 21.40 -9.74
N MET A 75 3.64 20.84 -9.78
CA MET A 75 4.02 19.58 -9.12
C MET A 75 5.33 19.79 -8.34
N PRO A 76 5.29 20.51 -7.20
CA PRO A 76 6.49 20.86 -6.45
C PRO A 76 7.15 19.60 -5.87
N ILE A 77 8.49 19.61 -5.80
CA ILE A 77 9.28 18.51 -5.23
C ILE A 77 9.67 18.73 -3.77
N GLU A 78 9.89 19.99 -3.36
CA GLU A 78 10.29 20.37 -1.99
C GLU A 78 9.09 20.56 -1.05
N ASP A 79 7.88 20.67 -1.58
CA ASP A 79 6.65 20.79 -0.80
C ASP A 79 5.84 19.49 -0.90
N THR A 80 5.98 18.67 0.14
CA THR A 80 5.35 17.35 0.22
C THR A 80 3.89 17.42 0.65
N SER A 81 3.41 18.59 1.11
CA SER A 81 2.01 18.82 1.47
C SER A 81 1.10 18.93 0.25
N VAL A 82 1.67 19.18 -0.93
CA VAL A 82 0.92 19.30 -2.20
C VAL A 82 0.69 17.94 -2.83
N GLU A 83 -0.59 17.60 -2.99
CA GLU A 83 -1.00 16.47 -3.83
C GLU A 83 -0.79 16.78 -5.32
N TRP A 84 -0.22 15.81 -6.03
CA TRP A 84 -0.09 15.87 -7.49
C TRP A 84 -1.35 15.27 -8.11
N LYS A 85 -2.11 16.08 -8.84
CA LYS A 85 -3.41 15.65 -9.39
C LYS A 85 -3.22 14.57 -10.45
N ALA A 86 -4.03 13.51 -10.36
CA ALA A 86 -4.03 12.44 -11.36
C ALA A 86 -4.40 12.94 -12.77
N SER A 87 -5.12 14.06 -12.88
CA SER A 87 -5.44 14.71 -14.16
C SER A 87 -4.24 15.40 -14.82
N ASP A 88 -3.25 15.82 -14.03
CA ASP A 88 -2.02 16.43 -14.54
C ASP A 88 -0.96 15.36 -14.84
N ALA A 89 -0.88 14.33 -13.98
CA ALA A 89 -0.03 13.16 -14.19
C ALA A 89 -0.75 11.89 -13.71
N PRO A 90 -1.22 11.02 -14.60
CA PRO A 90 -1.87 9.76 -14.21
C PRO A 90 -0.91 8.81 -13.50
N PHE A 91 -1.47 7.92 -12.67
CA PHE A 91 -0.71 6.83 -12.06
C PHE A 91 -0.54 5.67 -13.06
N GLU A 92 0.68 5.18 -13.21
CA GLU A 92 1.02 4.03 -14.04
C GLU A 92 1.33 2.82 -13.15
N THR A 93 0.68 1.67 -13.41
CA THR A 93 1.00 0.41 -12.73
C THR A 93 2.32 -0.15 -13.26
N VAL A 94 3.27 -0.34 -12.36
CA VAL A 94 4.61 -0.84 -12.70
C VAL A 94 4.93 -2.20 -12.09
N ALA A 95 4.21 -2.59 -11.05
CA ALA A 95 4.33 -3.93 -10.47
C ALA A 95 3.05 -4.33 -9.72
N ARG A 96 2.95 -5.63 -9.41
CA ARG A 96 1.98 -6.19 -8.47
C ARG A 96 2.72 -6.69 -7.24
N ILE A 97 2.10 -6.51 -6.08
CA ILE A 97 2.60 -6.96 -4.78
C ILE A 97 1.58 -7.96 -4.23
N THR A 98 2.06 -9.11 -3.81
CA THR A 98 1.23 -10.13 -3.16
C THR A 98 1.82 -10.44 -1.79
N VAL A 99 1.04 -10.18 -0.75
CA VAL A 99 1.35 -10.63 0.61
C VAL A 99 0.74 -12.01 0.77
N ALA A 100 1.60 -13.03 0.79
CA ALA A 100 1.17 -14.42 0.92
C ALA A 100 0.61 -14.72 2.32
N PRO A 101 -0.28 -15.72 2.43
CA PRO A 101 -0.69 -16.27 3.73
C PRO A 101 0.51 -16.67 4.58
N GLN A 102 0.54 -16.22 5.82
CA GLN A 102 1.67 -16.38 6.73
C GLN A 102 1.22 -16.37 8.19
N ASP A 103 2.03 -16.94 9.05
CA ASP A 103 1.84 -16.91 10.50
C ASP A 103 2.74 -15.84 11.12
N PHE A 104 2.21 -15.04 12.03
CA PHE A 104 2.90 -13.85 12.58
C PHE A 104 3.64 -14.13 13.89
N ASP A 105 3.27 -15.20 14.59
CA ASP A 105 3.71 -15.50 15.95
C ASP A 105 4.50 -16.81 16.04
N THR A 106 5.41 -17.05 15.09
CA THR A 106 6.43 -18.08 15.29
C THR A 106 7.39 -17.60 16.39
N PRO A 107 7.54 -18.32 17.52
CA PRO A 107 8.56 -17.98 18.49
C PRO A 107 9.92 -17.99 17.78
N SER A 108 10.63 -16.86 17.79
CA SER A 108 12.06 -16.89 17.49
C SER A 108 12.71 -17.88 18.47
N PRO A 109 13.62 -18.77 18.03
CA PRO A 109 14.55 -19.37 18.96
C PRO A 109 15.38 -18.22 19.52
N ARG A 110 14.98 -17.68 20.67
CA ARG A 110 15.85 -16.84 21.48
C ARG A 110 16.75 -17.83 22.20
N ASP A 111 18.02 -17.82 21.82
CA ASP A 111 19.18 -18.24 22.62
C ASP A 111 18.97 -19.51 23.48
N ALA A 112 19.34 -20.67 22.92
CA ALA A 112 19.62 -21.88 23.68
C ALA A 112 21.09 -21.92 24.12
#